data_AF-A0A842D009-F1
#
_entry.id   AF-A0A842D009-F1
#
_cell.length_a   1.000
_cell.length_b   1.000
_cell.length_c   1.000
_cell.angle_alpha   90.00
_cell.angle_beta   90.00
_cell.angle_gamma   90.00
#
_symmetry.space_group_name_H-M   'P 1'
#
loop_
_entity.id
_entity.type
_entity.pdbx_description
1 polymer ?
#
loop_
_entity_poly.entity_id
_entity_poly.type
_entity_poly.pdbx_seq_one_letter_code
_entity_poly.pdbx_strand_id
1 'polypeptide(L)'
;VTTWSTKGKKIFPTQAEISQGLYKFHTDGKGVEFATDPRALYENGYKAGSTHGLRNQQKYIVGVIPVYSTTDGVRSDIVDAYLPAEVQPEKAIAKTYSNGAGTGTGYIDLSWKAMPGATGYKVVIGNGYNYEYFTVGNVTSWSTKGKNIFPTKAELDKGLYRFHTDGKGTEFANDPTQLYENTYK
;
A
#
# COMPACT_ATOMS: atom_id res chain seq x y z
N VAL A 1 0.80 0.64 -32.70
CA VAL A 1 -0.28 0.83 -31.70
C VAL A 1 0.13 1.96 -30.78
N THR A 2 -0.62 3.05 -30.75
CA THR A 2 -0.46 4.10 -29.73
C THR A 2 -1.21 3.67 -28.48
N THR A 3 -0.51 3.52 -27.36
CA THR A 3 -1.12 3.18 -26.07
C THR A 3 -1.23 4.43 -25.21
N TRP A 4 -2.33 4.55 -24.47
CA TRP A 4 -2.53 5.59 -23.47
C TRP A 4 -2.93 4.92 -22.14
N SER A 5 -2.49 5.48 -21.02
CA SER A 5 -2.79 4.97 -19.68
C SER A 5 -3.09 6.12 -18.73
N THR A 6 -4.02 5.86 -17.80
CA THR A 6 -4.32 6.73 -16.65
C THR A 6 -3.23 6.66 -15.57
N LYS A 7 -2.34 5.66 -15.61
CA LYS A 7 -1.32 5.44 -14.58
C LYS A 7 -0.41 6.66 -14.42
N GLY A 8 -0.32 7.17 -13.20
CA GLY A 8 0.52 8.33 -12.86
C GLY A 8 -0.04 9.67 -13.33
N LYS A 9 -1.23 9.70 -13.95
CA LYS A 9 -1.85 10.93 -14.44
C LYS A 9 -2.55 11.71 -13.34
N LYS A 10 -2.90 11.05 -12.23
CA LYS A 10 -3.54 11.70 -11.07
C LYS A 10 -4.75 12.56 -11.43
N ILE A 11 -5.65 12.01 -12.24
CA ILE A 11 -6.82 12.74 -12.75
C ILE A 11 -8.11 12.42 -11.99
N PHE A 12 -8.11 11.45 -11.07
CA PHE A 12 -9.28 11.14 -10.25
C PHE A 12 -9.41 12.14 -9.09
N PRO A 13 -10.62 12.59 -8.69
CA PRO A 13 -10.76 13.48 -7.54
C PRO A 13 -10.24 12.85 -6.25
N THR A 14 -9.60 13.65 -5.39
CA THR A 14 -9.15 13.20 -4.08
C THR A 14 -10.34 12.76 -3.21
N GLN A 15 -10.07 11.95 -2.19
CA GLN A 15 -11.12 11.51 -1.27
C GLN A 15 -11.81 12.71 -0.57
N ALA A 16 -11.07 13.77 -0.25
CA ALA A 16 -11.62 14.98 0.34
C ALA A 16 -12.60 15.69 -0.62
N GLU A 17 -12.23 15.79 -1.90
CA GLU A 17 -13.09 16.37 -2.93
C GLU A 17 -14.35 15.53 -3.17
N ILE A 18 -14.21 14.19 -3.23
CA ILE A 18 -15.36 13.27 -3.31
C ILE A 18 -16.29 13.47 -2.10
N SER A 19 -15.76 13.58 -0.89
CA SER A 19 -16.54 13.82 0.33
C SER A 19 -17.24 15.18 0.33
N GLN A 20 -16.73 16.16 -0.41
CA GLN A 20 -17.36 17.48 -0.63
C GLN A 20 -18.42 17.47 -1.75
N GLY A 21 -18.70 16.31 -2.36
CA GLY A 21 -19.67 16.21 -3.45
C GLY A 21 -19.08 16.53 -4.83
N LEU A 22 -17.76 16.70 -4.95
CA LEU A 22 -17.11 16.93 -6.25
C LEU A 22 -17.01 15.62 -7.04
N TYR A 23 -17.05 15.74 -8.36
CA TYR A 23 -17.10 14.59 -9.28
C TYR A 23 -16.39 14.80 -10.62
N LYS A 24 -15.73 15.96 -10.80
CA LYS A 24 -15.03 16.28 -12.05
C LYS A 24 -13.62 15.74 -12.01
N PHE A 25 -13.21 15.00 -13.03
CA PHE A 25 -11.82 14.60 -13.19
C PHE A 25 -10.92 15.83 -13.32
N HIS A 26 -9.73 15.75 -12.70
CA HIS A 26 -8.68 16.74 -12.81
C HIS A 26 -8.04 16.69 -14.20
N THR A 27 -7.63 17.84 -14.70
CA THR A 27 -6.81 17.96 -15.93
C THR A 27 -5.41 18.50 -15.63
N ASP A 28 -5.16 18.93 -14.40
CA ASP A 28 -3.92 19.55 -13.93
C ASP A 28 -2.99 18.57 -13.17
N GLY A 29 -3.41 17.31 -13.02
CA GLY A 29 -2.66 16.27 -12.33
C GLY A 29 -2.61 16.41 -10.80
N LYS A 30 -3.48 17.23 -10.19
CA LYS A 30 -3.54 17.41 -8.73
C LYS A 30 -4.47 16.44 -8.01
N GLY A 31 -5.08 15.51 -8.74
CA GLY A 31 -5.91 14.46 -8.17
C GLY A 31 -5.11 13.27 -7.65
N VAL A 32 -5.76 12.10 -7.69
CA VAL A 32 -5.21 10.79 -7.33
C VAL A 32 -5.35 9.80 -8.49
N GLU A 33 -4.77 8.61 -8.34
CA GLU A 33 -5.02 7.51 -9.26
C GLU A 33 -6.50 7.12 -9.24
N PHE A 34 -6.98 6.49 -10.31
CA PHE A 34 -8.38 6.07 -10.39
C PHE A 34 -8.75 5.14 -9.23
N ALA A 35 -9.92 5.37 -8.64
CA ALA A 35 -10.46 4.51 -7.61
C ALA A 35 -10.87 3.15 -8.19
N THR A 36 -10.59 2.07 -7.48
CA THR A 36 -11.12 0.73 -7.82
C THR A 36 -12.65 0.66 -7.71
N ASP A 37 -13.25 1.60 -6.97
CA ASP A 37 -14.70 1.78 -6.84
C ASP A 37 -15.12 3.23 -7.14
N PRO A 38 -15.68 3.52 -8.33
CA PRO A 38 -16.14 4.86 -8.70
C PRO A 38 -17.54 5.23 -8.17
N ARG A 39 -18.22 4.39 -7.39
CA ARG A 39 -19.64 4.63 -7.05
C ARG A 39 -19.89 5.96 -6.36
N ALA A 40 -18.97 6.41 -5.51
CA ALA A 40 -19.07 7.72 -4.85
C ALA A 40 -18.99 8.88 -5.86
N LEU A 41 -18.11 8.79 -6.86
CA LEU A 41 -18.02 9.76 -7.96
C LEU A 41 -19.35 9.86 -8.71
N TYR A 42 -19.96 8.71 -9.03
CA TYR A 42 -21.23 8.66 -9.76
C TYR A 42 -22.42 9.13 -8.93
N GLU A 43 -22.43 8.84 -7.63
CA GLU A 43 -23.44 9.39 -6.72
C GLU A 43 -23.38 10.92 -6.69
N ASN A 44 -22.19 11.50 -6.62
CA ASN A 44 -21.99 12.95 -6.67
C ASN A 44 -22.46 13.54 -8.01
N GLY A 45 -22.10 12.90 -9.13
CA GLY A 45 -22.57 13.31 -10.45
C GLY A 45 -24.10 13.22 -10.59
N TYR A 46 -24.73 12.19 -10.03
CA TYR A 46 -26.19 12.05 -10.00
C TYR A 46 -26.84 13.17 -9.18
N LYS A 47 -26.33 13.46 -7.98
CA LYS A 47 -26.79 14.59 -7.14
C LYS A 47 -26.63 15.94 -7.83
N ALA A 48 -25.65 16.07 -8.71
CA ALA A 48 -25.44 17.24 -9.57
C ALA A 48 -26.30 17.25 -10.85
N GLY A 49 -27.22 16.29 -11.02
CA GLY A 49 -28.19 16.26 -12.13
C GLY A 49 -27.79 15.37 -13.32
N SER A 50 -26.80 14.48 -13.19
CA SER A 50 -26.42 13.58 -14.28
C SER A 50 -27.51 12.57 -14.62
N THR A 51 -27.74 12.38 -15.92
CA THR A 51 -28.70 11.41 -16.50
C THR A 51 -28.03 10.16 -17.10
N HIS A 52 -26.71 10.02 -16.99
CA HIS A 52 -25.91 9.00 -17.70
C HIS A 52 -26.02 7.57 -17.14
N GLY A 53 -26.87 7.32 -16.13
CA GLY A 53 -27.13 5.96 -15.64
C GLY A 53 -25.95 5.24 -14.97
N LEU A 54 -24.86 5.93 -14.64
CA LEU A 54 -23.67 5.34 -13.99
C LEU A 54 -23.80 5.19 -12.47
N ARG A 55 -24.89 5.69 -11.88
CA ARG A 55 -25.15 5.53 -10.44
C ARG A 55 -25.10 4.04 -10.07
N ASN A 56 -24.41 3.73 -8.97
CA ASN A 56 -24.18 2.37 -8.46
C ASN A 56 -23.34 1.43 -9.35
N GLN A 57 -22.75 1.92 -10.45
CA GLN A 57 -21.88 1.11 -11.29
C GLN A 57 -20.43 1.10 -10.78
N GLN A 58 -19.75 -0.04 -10.89
CA GLN A 58 -18.32 -0.19 -10.55
C GLN A 58 -17.38 -0.09 -11.75
N LYS A 59 -17.94 0.15 -12.95
CA LYS A 59 -17.20 0.29 -14.20
C LYS A 59 -16.98 1.75 -14.54
N TYR A 60 -15.88 2.03 -15.21
CA TYR A 60 -15.66 3.23 -15.99
C TYR A 60 -16.12 3.01 -17.43
N ILE A 61 -16.53 4.08 -18.11
CA ILE A 61 -16.81 4.06 -19.54
C ILE A 61 -15.77 4.89 -20.28
N VAL A 62 -15.21 4.35 -21.36
CA VAL A 62 -14.12 4.99 -22.11
C VAL A 62 -14.44 4.96 -23.60
N GLY A 63 -14.18 6.08 -24.27
CA GLY A 63 -14.26 6.19 -25.73
C GLY A 63 -13.14 7.11 -26.25
N VAL A 64 -12.80 6.97 -27.52
CA VAL A 64 -11.76 7.76 -28.18
C VAL A 64 -12.40 8.64 -29.24
N ILE A 65 -12.02 9.91 -29.28
CA ILE A 65 -12.41 10.85 -30.33
C ILE A 65 -11.16 11.18 -31.14
N PRO A 66 -11.14 10.96 -32.46
CA PRO A 66 -10.06 11.47 -33.31
C PRO A 66 -10.21 12.99 -33.44
N VAL A 67 -9.10 13.72 -33.37
CA VAL A 67 -9.07 15.18 -33.51
C VAL A 67 -8.43 15.54 -34.86
N TYR A 68 -9.12 16.37 -35.65
CA TYR A 68 -8.64 16.93 -36.91
C TYR A 68 -8.26 18.40 -36.72
N SER A 69 -7.58 18.99 -37.70
CA SER A 69 -7.11 20.39 -37.62
C SER A 69 -8.24 21.42 -37.42
N THR A 70 -9.46 21.10 -37.84
CA THR A 70 -10.60 22.02 -37.79
C THR A 70 -11.74 21.54 -36.90
N THR A 71 -11.77 20.27 -36.50
CA THR A 71 -12.90 19.68 -35.76
C THR A 71 -12.50 18.40 -35.06
N ASP A 72 -13.27 18.04 -34.04
CA ASP A 72 -13.32 16.69 -33.52
C ASP A 72 -14.12 15.77 -34.46
N GLY A 73 -13.74 14.50 -34.52
CA GLY A 73 -14.45 13.46 -35.24
C GLY A 73 -15.52 12.76 -34.42
N VAL A 74 -16.02 11.65 -34.95
CA VAL A 74 -17.01 10.82 -34.25
C VAL A 74 -16.33 10.00 -33.17
N ARG A 75 -16.94 9.96 -31.97
CA ARG A 75 -16.48 9.12 -30.86
C ARG A 75 -16.60 7.64 -31.24
N SER A 76 -15.62 6.85 -30.84
CA SER A 76 -15.69 5.39 -30.90
C SER A 76 -16.88 4.83 -30.12
N ASP A 77 -17.15 3.54 -30.30
CA ASP A 77 -17.95 2.78 -29.34
C ASP A 77 -17.37 2.92 -27.92
N ILE A 78 -18.26 2.87 -26.94
CA ILE A 78 -17.92 2.95 -25.52
C ILE A 78 -17.52 1.56 -25.02
N VAL A 79 -16.41 1.51 -24.30
CA VAL A 79 -15.95 0.29 -23.62
C VAL A 79 -16.14 0.44 -22.12
N ASP A 80 -16.64 -0.61 -21.49
CA ASP A 80 -16.68 -0.76 -20.05
C ASP A 80 -15.31 -1.20 -19.53
N ALA A 81 -14.73 -0.43 -18.61
CA ALA A 81 -13.45 -0.71 -17.97
C ALA A 81 -13.64 -0.94 -16.47
N TYR A 82 -13.21 -2.10 -15.98
CA TYR A 82 -13.22 -2.42 -14.55
C TYR A 82 -11.80 -2.29 -14.01
N LEU A 83 -11.64 -1.53 -12.93
CA LEU A 83 -10.40 -1.58 -12.19
C LEU A 83 -10.44 -2.77 -11.24
N PRO A 84 -9.41 -3.63 -11.25
CA PRO A 84 -9.38 -4.75 -10.33
C PRO A 84 -9.37 -4.22 -8.90
N ALA A 85 -10.15 -4.85 -8.03
CA ALA A 85 -10.07 -4.56 -6.60
C ALA A 85 -8.63 -4.77 -6.12
N GLU A 86 -8.14 -3.89 -5.26
CA GLU A 86 -6.86 -4.10 -4.60
C GLU A 86 -6.99 -5.34 -3.74
N VAL A 87 -6.21 -6.37 -4.06
CA VAL A 87 -6.18 -7.59 -3.27
C VAL A 87 -5.24 -7.33 -2.11
N GLN A 88 -5.79 -7.18 -0.90
CA GLN A 88 -4.97 -7.13 0.31
C GLN A 88 -4.32 -8.51 0.51
N PRO A 89 -3.04 -8.57 0.93
CA PRO A 89 -2.44 -9.86 1.28
C PRO A 89 -3.20 -10.46 2.46
N GLU A 90 -3.38 -11.78 2.43
CA GLU A 90 -3.89 -12.49 3.60
C GLU A 90 -2.98 -12.26 4.81
N LYS A 91 -3.55 -12.36 6.01
CA LYS A 91 -2.80 -12.23 7.26
C LYS A 91 -1.64 -13.25 7.28
N ALA A 92 -0.43 -12.77 7.48
CA ALA A 92 0.75 -13.62 7.64
C ALA A 92 0.63 -14.48 8.92
N ILE A 93 1.24 -15.67 8.87
CA ILE A 93 1.39 -16.55 10.02
C ILE A 93 2.75 -16.24 10.66
N ALA A 94 2.74 -16.01 11.98
CA ALA A 94 3.95 -15.82 12.76
C ALA A 94 4.10 -16.98 13.75
N LYS A 95 5.29 -17.58 13.80
CA LYS A 95 5.70 -18.54 14.83
C LYS A 95 6.91 -17.99 15.56
N THR A 96 6.86 -18.05 16.88
CA THR A 96 7.93 -17.53 17.75
C THR A 96 8.68 -18.68 18.41
N TYR A 97 9.99 -18.53 18.52
CA TYR A 97 10.87 -19.55 19.07
C TYR A 97 11.84 -18.92 20.07
N SER A 98 12.14 -19.64 21.15
CA SER A 98 13.23 -19.29 22.06
C SER A 98 14.57 -19.78 21.51
N ASN A 99 15.64 -19.02 21.71
CA ASN A 99 17.01 -19.45 21.42
C ASN A 99 17.60 -20.37 22.52
N GLY A 100 16.81 -20.73 23.54
CA GLY A 100 17.20 -21.61 24.62
C GLY A 100 17.13 -20.94 25.99
N ALA A 101 17.12 -21.78 27.04
CA ALA A 101 17.08 -21.31 28.42
C ALA A 101 18.27 -20.40 28.74
N GLY A 102 18.00 -19.30 29.46
CA GLY A 102 19.04 -18.36 29.88
C GLY A 102 19.53 -17.39 28.80
N THR A 103 19.09 -17.51 27.54
CA THR A 103 19.53 -16.61 26.47
C THR A 103 18.87 -15.24 26.49
N GLY A 104 17.65 -15.13 27.05
CA GLY A 104 16.85 -13.91 26.98
C GLY A 104 16.45 -13.48 25.57
N THR A 105 16.62 -14.36 24.57
CA THR A 105 16.37 -14.03 23.17
C THR A 105 15.57 -15.11 22.45
N GLY A 106 15.05 -14.73 21.28
CA GLY A 106 14.30 -15.61 20.40
C GLY A 106 14.27 -15.07 18.97
N TYR A 107 13.43 -15.68 18.15
CA TYR A 107 13.21 -15.27 16.78
C TYR A 107 11.77 -15.52 16.34
N ILE A 108 11.39 -14.89 15.22
CA ILE A 108 10.08 -14.95 14.60
C ILE A 108 10.25 -15.51 13.20
N ASP A 109 9.57 -16.61 12.90
CA ASP A 109 9.38 -17.12 11.55
C ASP A 109 8.04 -16.63 11.02
N LEU A 110 8.09 -15.91 9.90
CA LEU A 110 6.93 -15.43 9.17
C LEU A 110 6.72 -16.27 7.91
N SER A 111 5.46 -16.57 7.60
CA SER A 111 5.06 -17.08 6.30
C SER A 111 3.75 -16.46 5.83
N TRP A 112 3.59 -16.33 4.52
CA TRP A 112 2.41 -15.74 3.88
C TRP A 112 2.13 -16.42 2.55
N LYS A 113 0.91 -16.25 2.02
CA LYS A 113 0.57 -16.74 0.68
C LYS A 113 1.17 -15.81 -0.37
N ALA A 114 1.62 -16.40 -1.48
CA ALA A 114 2.05 -15.63 -2.64
C ALA A 114 0.88 -14.81 -3.19
N MET A 115 1.11 -13.52 -3.42
CA MET A 115 0.18 -12.63 -4.08
C MET A 115 0.44 -12.63 -5.60
N PRO A 116 -0.58 -12.90 -6.44
CA PRO A 116 -0.43 -12.82 -7.88
C PRO A 116 0.10 -11.45 -8.34
N GLY A 117 1.14 -11.46 -9.17
CA GLY A 117 1.75 -10.24 -9.72
C GLY A 117 2.73 -9.51 -8.79
N ALA A 118 2.92 -9.95 -7.54
CA ALA A 118 3.94 -9.39 -6.67
C ALA A 118 5.35 -9.74 -7.17
N THR A 119 6.23 -8.73 -7.27
CA THR A 119 7.64 -8.91 -7.68
C THR A 119 8.59 -8.99 -6.49
N GLY A 120 8.09 -8.78 -5.28
CA GLY A 120 8.85 -8.86 -4.03
C GLY A 120 8.01 -8.43 -2.83
N TYR A 121 8.51 -8.72 -1.63
CA TYR A 121 7.85 -8.42 -0.38
C TYR A 121 8.75 -7.59 0.54
N LYS A 122 8.10 -6.84 1.44
CA LYS A 122 8.74 -6.22 2.60
C LYS A 122 8.09 -6.75 3.87
N VAL A 123 8.90 -7.08 4.86
CA VAL A 123 8.43 -7.36 6.23
C VAL A 123 8.43 -6.05 7.00
N VAL A 124 7.35 -5.80 7.73
CA VAL A 124 7.14 -4.57 8.49
C VAL A 124 7.10 -4.90 9.97
N ILE A 125 7.98 -4.29 10.77
CA ILE A 125 8.07 -4.53 12.22
C ILE A 125 7.93 -3.21 12.95
N GLY A 126 7.00 -3.14 13.91
CA GLY A 126 6.80 -1.96 14.74
C GLY A 126 7.83 -1.89 15.87
N ASN A 127 8.42 -0.72 16.08
CA ASN A 127 9.38 -0.47 17.17
C ASN A 127 8.77 0.31 18.36
N GLY A 128 7.45 0.47 18.39
CA GLY A 128 6.73 1.24 19.40
C GLY A 128 6.57 2.74 19.07
N TYR A 129 7.31 3.28 18.10
CA TYR A 129 7.15 4.65 17.60
C TYR A 129 6.63 4.66 16.15
N ASN A 130 7.30 3.89 15.29
CA ASN A 130 7.05 3.79 13.86
C ASN A 130 7.26 2.33 13.39
N TYR A 131 7.14 2.12 12.08
CA TYR A 131 7.46 0.87 11.42
C TYR A 131 8.84 0.91 10.75
N GLU A 132 9.61 -0.17 10.90
CA GLU A 132 10.81 -0.43 10.11
C GLU A 132 10.51 -1.48 9.03
N TYR A 133 11.10 -1.31 7.84
CA TYR A 133 10.77 -2.08 6.64
C TYR A 133 11.97 -2.87 6.14
N PHE A 134 11.85 -4.19 6.08
CA PHE A 134 12.88 -5.11 5.62
C PHE A 134 12.52 -5.65 4.25
N THR A 135 13.30 -5.35 3.22
CA THR A 135 13.07 -5.92 1.87
C THR A 135 13.58 -7.36 1.85
N VAL A 136 12.70 -8.32 1.56
CA VAL A 136 12.99 -9.76 1.65
C VAL A 136 13.01 -10.46 0.29
N GLY A 137 12.77 -9.72 -0.79
CA GLY A 137 12.70 -10.26 -2.15
C GLY A 137 11.40 -11.01 -2.43
N ASN A 138 11.38 -11.81 -3.49
CA ASN A 138 10.20 -12.59 -3.90
C ASN A 138 10.17 -13.95 -3.19
N VAL A 139 9.90 -13.93 -1.90
CA VAL A 139 9.76 -15.12 -1.03
C VAL A 139 8.41 -15.11 -0.33
N THR A 140 7.98 -16.26 0.17
CA THR A 140 6.74 -16.43 0.95
C THR A 140 7.00 -16.77 2.41
N SER A 141 8.25 -16.71 2.84
CA SER A 141 8.66 -16.87 4.22
C SER A 141 9.93 -16.08 4.51
N TRP A 142 10.07 -15.65 5.76
CA TRP A 142 11.25 -14.95 6.25
C TRP A 142 11.39 -15.11 7.76
N SER A 143 12.63 -15.23 8.24
CA SER A 143 12.94 -15.40 9.65
C SER A 143 13.80 -14.24 10.16
N THR A 144 13.54 -13.80 11.39
CA THR A 144 14.43 -12.86 12.10
C THR A 144 15.67 -13.57 12.66
N LYS A 145 15.71 -14.90 12.66
CA LYS A 145 16.83 -15.70 13.19
C LYS A 145 18.12 -15.39 12.47
N GLY A 146 19.18 -15.10 13.22
CA GLY A 146 20.51 -14.78 12.71
C GLY A 146 20.57 -13.44 11.98
N LYS A 147 19.49 -12.64 11.99
CA LYS A 147 19.46 -11.34 11.30
C LYS A 147 20.05 -10.21 12.12
N ASN A 148 20.19 -10.40 13.43
CA ASN A 148 20.78 -9.42 14.33
C ASN A 148 20.18 -8.01 14.15
N ILE A 149 18.85 -7.93 14.10
CA ILE A 149 18.13 -6.68 13.83
C ILE A 149 17.66 -5.96 15.09
N PHE A 150 17.69 -6.61 16.26
CA PHE A 150 17.31 -5.97 17.51
C PHE A 150 18.42 -5.03 18.00
N PRO A 151 18.14 -3.85 18.57
CA PRO A 151 19.18 -2.99 19.14
C PRO A 151 19.98 -3.70 20.23
N THR A 152 21.29 -3.44 20.26
CA THR A 152 22.14 -3.94 21.35
C THR A 152 21.76 -3.30 22.69
N LYS A 153 22.14 -3.94 23.80
CA LYS A 153 21.91 -3.38 25.15
C LYS A 153 22.51 -1.98 25.30
N ALA A 154 23.71 -1.76 24.77
CA ALA A 154 24.38 -0.46 24.84
C ALA A 154 23.66 0.64 24.04
N GLU A 155 22.94 0.27 22.98
CA GLU A 155 22.11 1.20 22.20
C GLU A 155 20.79 1.50 22.91
N LEU A 156 20.15 0.47 23.49
CA LEU A 156 18.96 0.65 24.32
C LEU A 156 19.25 1.56 25.52
N ASP A 157 20.41 1.40 26.16
CA ASP A 157 20.83 2.23 27.30
C ASP A 157 21.06 3.71 26.91
N LYS A 158 21.30 3.98 25.63
CA LYS A 158 21.40 5.34 25.07
C LYS A 158 20.05 5.90 24.59
N GLY A 159 18.95 5.20 24.82
CA GLY A 159 17.64 5.63 24.36
C GLY A 159 17.35 5.28 22.89
N LEU A 160 18.16 4.46 22.23
CA LEU A 160 17.90 4.07 20.85
C LEU A 160 16.82 2.98 20.78
N TYR A 161 16.01 3.00 19.73
CA TYR A 161 14.86 2.09 19.55
C TYR A 161 14.68 1.61 18.10
N ARG A 162 15.60 1.93 17.21
CA ARG A 162 15.51 1.56 15.79
C ARG A 162 16.08 0.17 15.54
N PHE A 163 15.33 -0.69 14.87
CA PHE A 163 15.88 -1.98 14.44
C PHE A 163 17.02 -1.78 13.44
N HIS A 164 18.05 -2.61 13.54
CA HIS A 164 19.18 -2.64 12.62
C HIS A 164 18.78 -3.25 11.29
N THR A 165 19.30 -2.71 10.18
CA THR A 165 19.18 -3.29 8.84
C THR A 165 20.51 -3.80 8.30
N ASP A 166 21.61 -3.57 9.03
CA ASP A 166 22.98 -3.93 8.64
C ASP A 166 23.49 -5.20 9.36
N GLY A 167 22.66 -5.81 10.20
CA GLY A 167 22.98 -7.03 10.94
C GLY A 167 23.95 -6.84 12.10
N LYS A 168 24.16 -5.60 12.58
CA LYS A 168 25.06 -5.31 13.72
C LYS A 168 24.37 -5.27 15.08
N GLY A 169 23.08 -5.55 15.12
CA GLY A 169 22.32 -5.68 16.36
C GLY A 169 22.49 -7.04 17.02
N THR A 170 21.44 -7.49 17.68
CA THR A 170 21.34 -8.79 18.33
C THR A 170 20.11 -9.56 17.84
N GLU A 171 20.02 -10.83 18.25
CA GLU A 171 18.75 -11.57 18.22
C GLU A 171 17.65 -10.80 18.96
N PHE A 172 16.38 -11.08 18.63
CA PHE A 172 15.25 -10.42 19.29
C PHE A 172 15.27 -10.71 20.78
N ALA A 173 15.18 -9.65 21.58
CA ALA A 173 14.90 -9.80 23.00
C ALA A 173 13.52 -10.43 23.18
N ASN A 174 13.40 -11.34 24.16
CA ASN A 174 12.10 -11.85 24.58
C ASN A 174 11.30 -10.83 25.41
N ASP A 175 11.97 -9.80 25.92
CA ASP A 175 11.39 -8.64 26.58
C ASP A 175 11.73 -7.35 25.79
N PRO A 176 10.77 -6.81 25.03
CA PRO A 176 10.96 -5.57 24.27
C PRO A 176 10.64 -4.30 25.09
N THR A 177 10.41 -4.38 26.41
CA THR A 177 9.94 -3.23 27.21
C THR A 177 10.83 -1.99 27.07
N GLN A 178 12.16 -2.14 27.21
CA GLN A 178 13.08 -1.00 27.09
C GLN A 178 13.07 -0.36 25.70
N LEU A 179 12.89 -1.17 24.64
CA LEU A 179 12.77 -0.68 23.26
C LEU A 179 11.61 0.31 23.15
N TYR A 180 10.46 -0.06 23.71
CA TYR A 180 9.24 0.76 23.66
C TYR A 180 9.31 1.96 24.61
N GLU A 181 9.89 1.82 25.80
CA GLU A 181 10.07 2.97 26.69
C GLU A 181 10.93 4.09 26.06
N ASN A 182 11.91 3.71 25.24
CA ASN A 182 12.78 4.64 24.56
C ASN A 182 12.07 5.49 23.50
N THR A 183 10.83 5.16 23.11
CA THR A 183 10.07 5.96 22.13
C THR A 183 9.37 7.17 22.74
N TYR A 184 9.35 7.27 24.07
CA TYR A 184 8.73 8.36 24.82
C TYR A 184 9.75 9.34 25.44
N LYS A 185 11.05 9.07 25.27
CA LYS A 185 12.15 9.92 25.77
C LYS A 185 12.61 10.89 24.68
#